data_AF-A0A3P1BTR5-F1
#
_entry.id   AF-A0A3P1BTR5-F1
#
_cell.length_a   1.000
_cell.length_b   1.000
_cell.length_c   1.000
_cell.angle_alpha   90.00
_cell.angle_beta   90.00
_cell.angle_gamma   90.00
#
_symmetry.space_group_name_H-M   'P 1'
#
loop_
_entity.id
_entity.type
_entity.pdbx_description
1 polymer ?
#
loop_
_entity_poly.entity_id
_entity_poly.type
_entity_poly.pdbx_seq_one_letter_code
_entity_poly.pdbx_strand_id
1 'polypeptide(L)'
;MMTKFTQVARVGLCFVFLTGLFGRCSMPDHERLAAESCSGIREAVTTCKNGYELLAIVNQKTNVRTVPTTKVSFVVADLESLGGECFYGGNLVVESTATSVKVNDGTSYYEYGCAK
;
A
#
# COMPACT_ATOMS: atom_id res chain seq x y z
N MET A 1 44.67 -44.92 -8.41
CA MET A 1 43.63 -44.63 -9.41
C MET A 1 42.50 -43.89 -8.70
N MET A 2 42.53 -42.56 -8.70
CA MET A 2 41.54 -41.72 -8.00
C MET A 2 40.29 -41.59 -8.87
N THR A 3 39.16 -42.00 -8.31
CA THR A 3 37.85 -42.04 -8.97
C THR A 3 37.38 -40.64 -9.34
N LYS A 4 37.00 -40.46 -10.62
CA LYS A 4 36.47 -39.23 -11.22
C LYS A 4 35.30 -38.56 -10.47
N PHE A 5 34.70 -39.26 -9.51
CA PHE A 5 33.56 -38.79 -8.71
C PHE A 5 33.89 -37.67 -7.72
N THR A 6 35.10 -37.58 -7.19
CA THR A 6 35.44 -36.61 -6.13
C THR A 6 35.69 -35.19 -6.66
N GLN A 7 35.87 -35.04 -7.97
CA GLN A 7 36.19 -33.74 -8.58
C GLN A 7 34.93 -32.90 -8.86
N VAL A 8 33.78 -33.54 -9.10
CA VAL A 8 32.51 -32.86 -9.41
C VAL A 8 31.87 -32.29 -8.13
N ALA A 9 32.08 -32.94 -6.99
CA ALA A 9 31.51 -32.52 -5.71
C ALA A 9 32.09 -31.19 -5.20
N ARG A 10 33.34 -30.83 -5.56
CA ARG A 10 33.95 -29.55 -5.16
C ARG A 10 33.47 -28.37 -6.00
N VAL A 11 33.10 -28.60 -7.26
CA VAL A 11 32.66 -27.52 -8.16
C VAL A 11 31.17 -27.22 -7.95
N GLY A 12 30.35 -28.23 -7.67
CA GLY A 12 28.91 -28.05 -7.41
C GLY A 12 28.61 -27.27 -6.11
N LEU A 13 29.39 -27.51 -5.05
CA LEU A 13 29.16 -26.86 -3.75
C LEU A 13 29.49 -25.37 -3.74
N CYS A 14 30.44 -24.91 -4.56
CA CYS A 14 30.75 -23.49 -4.70
C CYS A 14 29.65 -22.72 -5.46
N PHE A 15 28.99 -23.34 -6.43
CA PHE A 15 27.93 -22.68 -7.20
C PHE A 15 26.63 -22.52 -6.40
N VAL A 16 26.28 -23.48 -5.52
CA VAL A 16 25.09 -23.39 -4.66
C VAL A 16 25.25 -22.29 -3.59
N PHE A 17 26.47 -22.05 -3.11
CA PHE A 17 26.75 -20.97 -2.16
C PHE A 17 26.64 -19.57 -2.80
N LEU A 18 26.99 -19.43 -4.08
CA LEU A 18 26.88 -18.17 -4.82
C LEU A 18 25.43 -17.83 -5.19
N THR A 19 24.60 -18.81 -5.55
CA THR A 19 23.18 -18.56 -5.85
C THR A 19 22.32 -18.31 -4.60
N GLY A 20 22.77 -18.75 -3.42
CA GLY A 20 22.10 -18.47 -2.14
C GLY A 20 22.27 -17.03 -1.65
N LEU A 21 23.33 -16.33 -2.08
CA LEU A 21 23.56 -14.93 -1.70
C LEU A 21 22.72 -13.93 -2.50
N PHE A 22 22.36 -14.25 -3.74
CA PHE A 22 21.56 -13.38 -4.61
C PHE A 22 20.07 -13.76 -4.67
N GLY A 23 19.66 -14.84 -3.98
CA GLY A 23 18.25 -15.26 -3.85
C GLY A 23 17.43 -14.45 -2.86
N ARG A 24 18.00 -13.40 -2.25
CA ARG A 24 17.22 -12.37 -1.57
C ARG A 24 16.71 -11.39 -2.63
N CYS A 25 15.69 -11.80 -3.35
CA CYS A 25 14.70 -10.83 -3.81
C CYS A 25 14.08 -10.26 -2.52
N SER A 26 14.77 -9.27 -1.92
CA SER A 26 14.06 -8.26 -1.16
C SER A 26 13.07 -7.70 -2.16
N MET A 27 11.82 -8.14 -2.02
CA MET A 27 10.68 -7.38 -2.50
C MET A 27 11.02 -5.93 -2.19
N PRO A 28 11.09 -5.03 -3.19
CA PRO A 28 11.29 -3.63 -2.88
C PRO A 28 10.23 -3.30 -1.86
N ASP A 29 10.70 -2.94 -0.67
CA ASP A 29 9.91 -2.35 0.39
C ASP A 29 9.08 -1.29 -0.33
N HIS A 30 7.80 -1.59 -0.58
CA HIS A 30 6.92 -0.64 -1.22
C HIS A 30 7.02 0.56 -0.30
N GLU A 31 7.63 1.62 -0.83
CA GLU A 31 7.93 2.85 -0.12
C GLU A 31 6.86 3.03 0.93
N ARG A 32 7.24 2.96 2.21
CA ARG A 32 6.38 3.47 3.27
C ARG A 32 6.27 4.96 2.96
N LEU A 33 5.38 5.29 2.02
CA LEU A 33 4.99 6.63 1.63
C LEU A 33 4.76 7.29 2.97
N ALA A 34 5.64 8.23 3.31
CA ALA A 34 5.68 8.83 4.62
C ALA A 34 4.23 9.18 4.97
N ALA A 35 3.69 8.52 5.99
CA ALA A 35 2.27 8.61 6.28
C ALA A 35 1.92 10.09 6.35
N GLU A 36 1.00 10.53 5.49
CA GLU A 36 0.70 11.94 5.39
C GLU A 36 0.13 12.42 6.72
N SER A 37 0.62 13.55 7.20
CA SER A 37 0.08 14.13 8.42
C SER A 37 -1.38 14.49 8.21
N CYS A 38 -2.20 14.38 9.26
CA CYS A 38 -3.61 14.75 9.14
C CYS A 38 -3.81 16.21 8.72
N SER A 39 -2.88 17.11 9.04
CA SER A 39 -2.96 18.50 8.57
C SER A 39 -2.81 18.59 7.05
N GLY A 40 -1.84 17.87 6.46
CA GLY A 40 -1.63 17.86 5.01
C GLY A 40 -2.83 17.25 4.27
N ILE A 41 -3.37 16.15 4.79
CA ILE A 41 -4.58 15.53 4.23
C ILE A 41 -5.76 16.51 4.33
N ARG A 42 -5.97 17.15 5.49
CA ARG A 42 -7.05 18.15 5.69
C ARG A 42 -6.95 19.30 4.71
N GLU A 43 -5.75 19.79 4.42
CA GLU A 43 -5.54 20.80 3.39
C GLU A 43 -5.87 20.28 1.99
N ALA A 44 -5.35 19.09 1.64
CA ALA A 44 -5.56 18.47 0.33
C ALA A 44 -7.05 18.21 0.02
N VAL A 45 -7.87 17.86 1.02
CA VAL A 45 -9.28 17.52 0.84
C VAL A 45 -10.24 18.72 0.87
N THR A 46 -9.75 19.95 1.07
CA THR A 46 -10.59 21.16 1.00
C THR A 46 -10.82 21.68 -0.42
N THR A 47 -10.16 21.07 -1.41
CA THR A 47 -10.16 21.50 -2.82
C THR A 47 -11.43 21.10 -3.58
N CYS A 48 -12.05 19.96 -3.25
CA CYS A 48 -13.28 19.52 -3.92
C CYS A 48 -14.50 20.29 -3.40
N LYS A 49 -15.11 21.13 -4.24
CA LYS A 49 -16.27 21.97 -3.90
C LYS A 49 -17.48 21.19 -3.36
N ASN A 50 -17.72 19.99 -3.89
CA ASN A 50 -18.85 19.14 -3.53
C ASN A 50 -18.47 18.06 -2.48
N GLY A 51 -17.26 18.15 -1.92
CA GLY A 51 -16.70 17.11 -1.07
C GLY A 51 -16.21 15.89 -1.84
N TYR A 52 -15.95 14.83 -1.10
CA TYR A 52 -15.40 13.56 -1.61
C TYR A 52 -16.42 12.45 -1.42
N GLU A 53 -16.54 11.54 -2.40
CA GLU A 53 -17.39 10.36 -2.34
C GLU A 53 -16.59 9.08 -2.63
N LEU A 54 -17.00 7.96 -2.03
CA LEU A 54 -16.40 6.66 -2.25
C LEU A 54 -16.65 6.21 -3.69
N LEU A 55 -15.56 6.03 -4.43
CA LEU A 55 -15.57 5.62 -5.83
C LEU A 55 -15.40 4.11 -5.98
N ALA A 56 -14.55 3.51 -5.15
CA ALA A 56 -14.24 2.10 -5.24
C ALA A 56 -13.74 1.51 -3.93
N ILE A 57 -13.94 0.21 -3.79
CA ILE A 57 -13.34 -0.65 -2.78
C ILE A 57 -12.50 -1.69 -3.54
N VAL A 58 -11.19 -1.70 -3.29
CA VAL A 58 -10.25 -2.60 -3.96
C VAL A 58 -9.70 -3.59 -2.94
N ASN A 59 -9.98 -4.88 -3.11
CA ASN A 59 -9.38 -5.90 -2.25
C ASN A 59 -7.88 -6.02 -2.56
N GLN A 60 -7.03 -5.90 -1.54
CA GLN A 60 -5.58 -5.86 -1.73
C GLN A 60 -5.00 -7.21 -2.18
N LYS A 61 -5.63 -8.31 -1.77
CA LYS A 61 -5.15 -9.67 -2.08
C LYS A 61 -5.57 -10.12 -3.48
N THR A 62 -6.82 -9.85 -3.86
CA THR A 62 -7.40 -10.33 -5.11
C THR A 62 -7.39 -9.30 -6.23
N ASN A 63 -7.09 -8.03 -5.92
CA ASN A 63 -7.21 -6.88 -6.82
C ASN A 63 -8.62 -6.70 -7.41
N VAL A 64 -9.65 -7.30 -6.78
CA VAL A 64 -11.04 -7.12 -7.19
C VAL A 64 -11.49 -5.72 -6.80
N ARG A 65 -11.95 -4.96 -7.79
CA ARG A 65 -12.49 -3.61 -7.63
C ARG A 65 -14.02 -3.65 -7.62
N THR A 66 -14.60 -3.14 -6.54
CA THR A 66 -16.05 -3.04 -6.37
C THR A 66 -16.44 -1.57 -6.34
N VAL A 67 -17.42 -1.19 -7.17
CA VAL A 67 -18.00 0.15 -7.13
C VAL A 67 -19.18 0.13 -6.15
N PRO A 68 -19.21 0.98 -5.12
CA PRO A 68 -20.31 1.00 -4.17
C PRO A 68 -21.61 1.40 -4.87
N THR A 69 -22.72 0.75 -4.51
CA THR A 69 -24.06 1.13 -4.99
C THR A 69 -24.64 2.32 -4.23
N THR A 70 -24.13 2.57 -3.01
CA THR A 70 -24.50 3.69 -2.16
C THR A 70 -23.38 4.73 -2.15
N LYS A 71 -23.75 6.00 -2.31
CA LYS A 71 -22.81 7.10 -2.13
C LYS A 71 -22.42 7.19 -0.65
N VAL A 72 -21.12 7.09 -0.39
CA VAL A 72 -20.55 7.28 0.95
C VAL A 72 -19.65 8.50 0.89
N SER A 73 -20.00 9.55 1.61
CA SER A 73 -19.19 10.77 1.67
C SER A 73 -17.99 10.59 2.60
N PHE A 74 -16.87 11.21 2.23
CA PHE A 74 -15.72 11.34 3.11
C PHE A 74 -15.86 12.60 3.97
N VAL A 75 -15.81 12.44 5.29
CA VAL A 75 -16.01 13.53 6.24
C VAL A 75 -14.68 13.93 6.86
N VAL A 76 -14.14 15.08 6.45
CA VAL A 76 -12.83 15.58 6.90
C VAL A 76 -12.73 15.73 8.41
N ALA A 77 -13.85 16.00 9.09
CA ALA A 77 -13.90 16.12 10.54
C ALA A 77 -13.56 14.81 11.26
N ASP A 78 -13.80 13.66 10.61
CA ASP A 78 -13.58 12.31 11.16
C ASP A 78 -12.13 11.84 11.00
N LEU A 79 -11.25 12.72 10.54
CA LEU A 79 -9.81 12.44 10.49
C LEU A 79 -9.19 12.54 11.88
N GLU A 80 -8.61 11.44 12.34
CA GLU A 80 -7.96 11.31 13.63
C GLU A 80 -6.45 11.16 13.44
N SER A 81 -5.67 11.97 14.16
CA SER A 81 -4.22 11.86 14.17
C SER A 81 -3.78 10.98 15.33
N LEU A 82 -3.01 9.94 15.05
CA LEU A 82 -2.37 9.12 16.07
C LEU A 82 -0.87 9.08 15.81
N GLY A 83 -0.12 9.80 16.64
CA GLY A 83 1.30 10.04 16.39
C GLY A 83 1.50 10.89 15.13
N GLY A 84 2.24 10.35 14.15
CA GLY A 84 2.49 10.98 12.85
C GLY A 84 1.61 10.46 11.71
N GLU A 85 0.72 9.50 11.99
CA GLU A 85 -0.15 8.88 10.98
C GLU A 85 -1.57 9.43 11.09
N CYS A 86 -2.30 9.40 9.97
CA CYS A 86 -3.67 9.87 9.90
C CYS A 86 -4.66 8.74 9.63
N PHE A 87 -5.77 8.75 10.36
CA PHE A 87 -6.78 7.71 10.31
C PHE A 87 -8.14 8.29 9.95
N TYR A 88 -8.94 7.54 9.20
CA TYR A 88 -10.32 7.84 8.87
C TYR A 88 -11.19 6.65 9.28
N GLY A 89 -12.11 6.88 10.25
CA GLY A 89 -12.93 5.80 10.80
C GLY A 89 -12.11 4.64 11.37
N GLY A 90 -10.96 4.94 11.98
CA GLY A 90 -10.02 3.95 12.53
C GLY A 90 -9.08 3.29 11.52
N ASN A 91 -9.16 3.64 10.23
CA ASN A 91 -8.35 3.04 9.16
C ASN A 91 -7.29 4.01 8.63
N LEU A 92 -6.10 3.52 8.27
CA LEU A 92 -4.98 4.38 7.88
C LEU A 92 -5.24 5.07 6.53
N VAL A 93 -5.06 6.38 6.47
CA VAL A 93 -4.99 7.11 5.19
C VAL A 93 -3.59 6.92 4.62
N VAL A 94 -3.50 6.28 3.45
CA VAL A 94 -2.23 5.89 2.83
C VAL A 94 -1.83 6.81 1.67
N GLU A 95 -2.78 7.56 1.12
CA GLU A 95 -2.54 8.49 0.02
C GLU A 95 -3.65 9.55 0.02
N SER A 96 -3.29 10.82 -0.12
CA SER A 96 -4.22 11.88 -0.43
C SER A 96 -3.68 12.80 -1.51
N THR A 97 -4.58 13.27 -2.36
CA THR A 97 -4.32 14.27 -3.38
C THR A 97 -5.44 15.29 -3.39
N ALA A 98 -5.28 16.36 -4.17
CA ALA A 98 -6.30 17.38 -4.36
C ALA A 98 -7.62 16.84 -4.96
N THR A 99 -7.68 15.59 -5.42
CA THR A 99 -8.89 15.00 -6.01
C THR A 99 -9.18 13.56 -5.60
N SER A 100 -8.30 12.91 -4.84
CA SER A 100 -8.46 11.54 -4.36
C SER A 100 -7.97 11.35 -2.92
N VAL A 101 -8.58 10.41 -2.20
CA VAL A 101 -8.08 9.93 -0.89
C VAL A 101 -8.17 8.42 -0.89
N LYS A 102 -7.14 7.75 -0.38
CA LYS A 102 -7.09 6.29 -0.25
C LYS A 102 -6.94 5.91 1.21
N VAL A 103 -7.88 5.09 1.69
CA VAL A 103 -7.91 4.59 3.07
C VAL A 103 -7.72 3.08 3.07
N ASN A 104 -6.90 2.56 3.99
CA ASN A 104 -6.52 1.17 4.11
C ASN A 104 -7.04 0.58 5.44
N ASP A 105 -7.89 -0.45 5.37
CA ASP A 105 -8.38 -1.20 6.55
C ASP A 105 -7.57 -2.48 6.87
N GLY A 106 -6.46 -2.69 6.15
CA GLY A 106 -5.63 -3.89 6.20
C GLY A 106 -6.03 -5.00 5.22
N THR A 107 -7.23 -4.94 4.64
CA THR A 107 -7.73 -5.93 3.66
C THR A 107 -8.06 -5.30 2.30
N SER A 108 -8.60 -4.09 2.31
CA SER A 108 -9.07 -3.35 1.15
C SER A 108 -8.59 -1.92 1.17
N TYR A 109 -8.50 -1.32 -0.02
CA TYR A 109 -8.39 0.13 -0.19
C TYR A 109 -9.75 0.72 -0.51
N TYR A 110 -10.14 1.75 0.23
CA TYR A 110 -11.29 2.60 -0.05
C TYR A 110 -10.77 3.83 -0.79
N GLU A 111 -11.14 3.94 -2.07
CA GLU A 111 -10.78 5.06 -2.94
C GLU A 111 -11.92 6.07 -2.94
N TYR A 112 -11.67 7.24 -2.36
CA TYR A 112 -12.55 8.40 -2.43
C TYR A 112 -12.05 9.36 -3.50
N GLY A 113 -12.95 10.10 -4.14
CA GLY A 113 -12.58 11.21 -5.02
C GLY A 113 -13.62 12.31 -5.04
N CYS A 114 -13.33 13.43 -5.72
CA CYS A 114 -14.27 14.55 -5.78
C CYS A 114 -15.66 14.09 -6.25
N ALA A 115 -16.67 14.41 -5.45
CA ALA A 115 -18.06 14.20 -5.83
C ALA A 115 -18.43 15.09 -7.03
N LYS A 116 -19.21 14.52 -7.96
CA LYS A 116 -19.74 15.25 -9.11
C LYS A 116 -20.97 16.08 -8.75
#